data_AF-A0A6I3IYA3-F1
#
_entry.id   AF-A0A6I3IYA3-F1
#
_cell.length_a   1.000
_cell.length_b   1.000
_cell.length_c   1.000
_cell.angle_alpha   90.00
_cell.angle_beta   90.00
_cell.angle_gamma   90.00
#
_symmetry.space_group_name_H-M   'P 1'
#
loop_
_entity.id
_entity.type
_entity.pdbx_description
1 polymer ?
#
loop_
_entity_poly.entity_id
_entity_poly.type
_entity_poly.pdbx_seq_one_letter_code
_entity_poly.pdbx_strand_id
1 'polypeptide(L)'
;MDPRGWRELAEETGIAGDDLVSLGSHVVPCAVHGEDHVDLFVTQMQLTDGDIDCREGRQIVFVEPEAITDLDLTDMTRALLETVLSARPG
;
A
#
# COMPACT_ATOMS: atom_id res chain seq x y z
N MET A 1 -6.87 -10.40 12.45
CA MET A 1 -6.25 -10.09 11.15
C MET A 1 -7.35 -10.19 10.10
N ASP A 2 -7.54 -9.16 9.27
CA ASP A 2 -8.57 -9.16 8.22
C ASP A 2 -8.08 -9.99 7.02
N PRO A 3 -8.81 -11.05 6.60
CA PRO A 3 -8.40 -11.88 5.46
C PRO A 3 -8.43 -11.14 4.10
N ARG A 4 -9.02 -9.94 4.02
CA ARG A 4 -9.13 -9.17 2.77
C ARG A 4 -7.79 -8.61 2.29
N GLY A 5 -6.93 -8.12 3.18
CA GLY A 5 -5.64 -7.54 2.80
C GLY A 5 -4.72 -8.53 2.07
N TRP A 6 -4.71 -9.80 2.50
CA TRP A 6 -3.96 -10.85 1.81
C TRP A 6 -4.52 -11.21 0.45
N ARG A 7 -5.85 -11.27 0.37
CA ARG A 7 -6.54 -11.59 -0.87
C ARG A 7 -6.27 -10.51 -1.91
N GLU A 8 -6.39 -9.24 -1.54
CA GLU A 8 -6.15 -8.10 -2.44
C GLU A 8 -4.68 -8.03 -2.88
N LEU A 9 -3.73 -8.21 -1.96
CA LEU A 9 -2.30 -8.28 -2.31
C LEU A 9 -2.04 -9.36 -3.37
N ALA A 10 -2.58 -10.57 -3.17
CA ALA A 10 -2.43 -11.67 -4.12
C ALA A 10 -3.18 -11.44 -5.44
N GLU A 11 -4.37 -10.83 -5.39
CA GLU A 11 -5.20 -10.51 -6.55
C GLU A 11 -4.53 -9.47 -7.46
N GLU A 12 -3.88 -8.44 -6.90
CA GLU A 12 -3.33 -7.32 -7.67
C GLU A 12 -1.85 -7.47 -8.07
N THR A 13 -1.06 -8.17 -7.25
CA THR A 13 0.41 -8.24 -7.42
C THR A 13 0.96 -9.64 -7.64
N GLY A 14 0.14 -10.68 -7.42
CA GLY A 14 0.58 -12.07 -7.40
C GLY A 14 1.40 -12.47 -6.16
N ILE A 15 1.65 -11.55 -5.23
CA ILE A 15 2.41 -11.82 -4.01
C ILE A 15 1.57 -12.58 -2.99
N ALA A 16 2.16 -13.63 -2.42
CA ALA A 16 1.65 -14.29 -1.22
C ALA A 16 2.53 -13.95 -0.02
N GLY A 17 1.92 -13.82 1.16
CA GLY A 17 2.65 -13.66 2.42
C GLY A 17 1.77 -14.01 3.62
N ASP A 18 2.37 -14.04 4.80
CA ASP A 18 1.70 -14.30 6.08
C ASP A 18 2.04 -13.27 7.19
N ASP A 19 2.90 -12.28 6.91
CA ASP A 19 3.31 -11.22 7.84
C ASP A 19 2.82 -9.79 7.47
N LEU A 20 1.50 -9.58 7.37
CA LEU A 20 0.87 -8.26 7.25
C LEU A 20 0.67 -7.71 8.65
N VAL A 21 1.30 -6.58 8.93
CA VAL A 21 1.14 -5.80 10.14
C VAL A 21 0.08 -4.72 9.89
N SER A 22 -0.99 -4.73 10.67
CA SER A 22 -2.01 -3.69 10.59
C SER A 22 -1.51 -2.39 11.22
N LEU A 23 -1.70 -1.28 10.51
CA LEU A 23 -1.52 0.09 11.00
C LEU A 23 -2.86 0.76 11.37
N GLY A 24 -3.93 -0.02 11.47
CA GLY A 24 -5.26 0.42 11.87
C GLY A 24 -6.18 0.83 10.71
N SER A 25 -7.40 1.23 11.08
CA SER A 25 -8.44 1.71 10.18
C SER A 25 -8.42 3.24 10.13
N HIS A 26 -8.53 3.79 8.92
CA HIS A 26 -8.44 5.23 8.65
C HIS A 26 -9.65 5.68 7.84
N VAL A 27 -10.10 6.90 8.10
CA VAL A 27 -11.09 7.60 7.28
C VAL A 27 -10.38 8.75 6.58
N VAL A 28 -10.36 8.73 5.25
CA VAL A 28 -9.66 9.73 4.44
C VAL A 28 -10.64 10.47 3.53
N PRO A 29 -10.42 11.77 3.25
CA PRO A 29 -11.27 12.51 2.31
C PRO A 29 -11.21 11.90 0.91
N CYS A 30 -12.38 11.82 0.25
CA CYS A 30 -12.50 11.36 -1.12
C CYS A 30 -13.30 12.37 -1.95
N ALA A 31 -12.72 12.84 -3.07
CA ALA A 31 -13.36 13.83 -3.92
C ALA A 31 -14.64 13.32 -4.62
N VAL A 32 -14.81 12.00 -4.77
CA VAL A 32 -15.91 11.39 -5.53
C VAL A 32 -17.14 11.12 -4.65
N HIS A 33 -16.95 10.58 -3.44
CA HIS A 33 -18.04 10.16 -2.54
C HIS A 33 -17.93 10.72 -1.10
N GLY A 34 -17.00 11.62 -0.82
CA GLY A 34 -16.86 12.33 0.45
C GLY A 34 -15.75 11.76 1.33
N GLU A 35 -15.82 10.49 1.67
CA GLU A 35 -14.79 9.80 2.47
C GLU A 35 -14.60 8.35 2.03
N ASP A 36 -13.38 7.85 2.24
CA ASP A 36 -13.01 6.44 2.09
C ASP A 36 -12.61 5.87 3.45
N HIS A 37 -13.04 4.63 3.69
CA HIS A 37 -12.70 3.85 4.89
C HIS A 37 -11.71 2.78 4.47
N VAL A 38 -10.49 2.85 5.01
CA VAL A 38 -9.40 1.97 4.60
C VAL A 38 -8.74 1.31 5.80
N ASP A 39 -8.48 0.01 5.71
CA ASP A 39 -7.65 -0.71 6.66
C ASP A 39 -6.22 -0.76 6.10
N LEU A 40 -5.28 -0.10 6.77
CA LEU A 40 -3.90 0.01 6.30
C LEU A 40 -3.06 -1.13 6.85
N PHE A 41 -2.29 -1.78 5.99
CA PHE A 41 -1.36 -2.85 6.35
C PHE A 41 0.01 -2.61 5.71
N VAL A 42 1.05 -3.12 6.35
CA VAL A 42 2.43 -3.12 5.84
C VAL A 42 3.06 -4.50 6.00
N THR A 43 4.01 -4.81 5.14
CA THR A 43 4.80 -6.04 5.21
C THR A 43 6.19 -5.78 4.64
N GLN A 44 7.20 -6.52 5.10
CA GLN A 44 8.55 -6.46 4.58
C GLN A 44 8.81 -7.65 3.67
N MET A 45 9.33 -7.39 2.48
CA MET A 45 9.55 -8.42 1.46
C MET A 45 10.85 -8.17 0.72
N GLN A 46 11.54 -9.26 0.39
CA GLN A 46 12.77 -9.25 -0.41
C GLN A 46 12.40 -9.52 -1.87
N LEU A 47 11.82 -8.52 -2.54
CA LEU A 47 11.34 -8.58 -3.91
C LEU A 47 11.92 -7.45 -4.75
N THR A 48 11.84 -7.60 -6.06
CA THR A 48 12.19 -6.61 -7.06
C THR A 48 10.98 -6.34 -7.96
N ASP A 49 11.06 -5.30 -8.79
CA ASP A 49 10.01 -5.00 -9.77
C ASP A 49 9.67 -6.19 -10.68
N GLY A 50 10.66 -7.06 -10.97
CA GLY A 50 10.48 -8.23 -11.81
C GLY A 50 9.67 -9.35 -11.15
N ASP A 51 9.46 -9.29 -9.84
CA ASP A 51 8.67 -10.25 -9.08
C ASP A 51 7.18 -9.85 -8.99
N ILE A 52 6.83 -8.64 -9.43
CA ILE A 52 5.47 -8.12 -9.37
C ILE A 52 4.70 -8.49 -10.64
N ASP A 53 3.66 -9.30 -10.47
CA ASP A 53 2.65 -9.54 -11.50
C ASP A 53 1.55 -8.49 -11.37
N CYS A 54 1.71 -7.35 -12.05
CA CYS A 54 0.74 -6.26 -12.03
C CYS A 54 -0.53 -6.67 -12.78
N ARG A 55 -1.58 -6.98 -12.01
CA ARG A 55 -2.88 -7.44 -12.55
C ARG A 55 -3.93 -6.35 -12.63
N GLU A 56 -3.65 -5.17 -12.08
CA GLU A 56 -4.49 -3.99 -12.20
C GLU A 56 -3.71 -2.78 -12.73
N GLY A 57 -4.27 -2.10 -13.73
CA GLY A 57 -3.66 -0.90 -14.30
C GLY A 57 -2.54 -1.19 -15.30
N ARG A 58 -1.36 -0.63 -15.05
CA ARG A 58 -0.23 -0.63 -16.01
C ARG A 58 1.10 -1.09 -15.40
N GLN A 59 1.40 -0.70 -14.16
CA GLN A 59 2.70 -0.93 -13.53
C GLN A 59 2.62 -0.77 -12.00
N ILE A 60 3.34 -1.62 -11.28
CA ILE A 60 3.63 -1.50 -9.85
C ILE A 60 5.15 -1.70 -9.69
N VAL A 61 5.82 -0.82 -8.96
CA VAL A 61 7.28 -0.83 -8.74
C VAL A 61 7.63 -0.47 -7.31
N PHE A 62 8.80 -0.90 -6.87
CA PHE A 62 9.38 -0.44 -5.61
C PHE A 62 10.05 0.92 -5.82
N VAL A 63 9.78 1.85 -4.90
CA VAL A 63 10.29 3.22 -4.94
C VAL A 63 11.08 3.49 -3.67
N GLU A 64 12.25 4.11 -3.83
CA GLU A 64 13.02 4.56 -2.67
C GLU A 64 12.23 5.63 -1.89
N PRO A 65 12.20 5.56 -0.55
CA PRO A 65 11.41 6.44 0.30
C PRO A 65 11.61 7.94 0.02
N GLU A 66 12.85 8.33 -0.26
CA GLU A 66 13.22 9.72 -0.53
C GLU A 66 12.67 10.21 -1.87
N ALA A 67 12.37 9.32 -2.82
CA ALA A 67 11.79 9.66 -4.11
C ALA A 67 10.26 9.78 -4.05
N ILE A 68 9.59 9.24 -3.02
CA ILE A 68 8.12 9.21 -2.94
C ILE A 68 7.54 10.63 -2.89
N THR A 69 8.21 11.57 -2.21
CA THR A 69 7.73 12.95 -2.04
C THR A 69 7.67 13.74 -3.35
N ASP A 70 8.41 13.30 -4.36
CA ASP A 70 8.45 13.93 -5.69
C ASP A 70 7.44 13.32 -6.67
N LEU A 71 6.72 12.27 -6.27
CA LEU A 71 5.71 11.61 -7.10
C LEU A 71 4.35 12.32 -7.05
N ASP A 72 3.60 12.19 -8.15
CA ASP A 72 2.20 12.59 -8.19
C ASP A 72 1.32 11.54 -7.49
N LEU A 73 1.24 11.65 -6.16
CA LEU A 73 0.47 10.75 -5.32
C LEU A 73 -1.01 11.11 -5.33
N THR A 74 -1.86 10.07 -5.34
CA THR A 74 -3.29 10.21 -5.06
C THR A 74 -3.53 10.81 -3.67
N ASP A 75 -4.68 11.46 -3.48
CA ASP A 75 -5.02 12.10 -2.19
C ASP A 75 -4.99 11.11 -1.02
N MET A 76 -5.50 9.90 -1.21
CA MET A 76 -5.47 8.83 -0.21
C MET A 76 -4.02 8.43 0.14
N THR A 77 -3.18 8.15 -0.86
CA THR A 77 -1.78 7.77 -0.63
C THR A 77 -1.03 8.89 0.08
N ARG A 78 -1.26 10.15 -0.31
CA ARG A 78 -0.65 11.32 0.32
C ARG A 78 -1.07 11.48 1.79
N ALA A 79 -2.34 11.23 2.11
CA ALA A 79 -2.87 11.33 3.48
C ALA A 79 -2.27 10.30 4.44
N LEU A 80 -1.87 9.12 3.94
CA LEU A 80 -1.38 8.00 4.75
C LEU A 80 0.13 7.80 4.71
N LEU A 81 0.85 8.55 3.87
CA LEU A 81 2.29 8.36 3.63
C LEU A 81 3.11 8.39 4.93
N GLU A 82 2.89 9.39 5.79
CA GLU A 82 3.62 9.53 7.06
C GLU A 82 3.38 8.35 8.01
N THR A 83 2.17 7.79 8.02
CA THR A 83 1.84 6.59 8.80
C THR A 83 2.64 5.39 8.33
N VAL A 84 2.78 5.21 7.00
CA VAL A 84 3.58 4.13 6.41
C VAL A 84 5.08 4.33 6.69
N LEU A 85 5.60 5.53 6.47
CA LEU A 85 7.03 5.83 6.68
C LEU A 85 7.45 5.66 8.15
N SER A 86 6.58 6.03 9.09
CA SER A 86 6.81 5.87 10.53
C SER A 86 6.78 4.42 11.00
N ALA A 87 6.14 3.51 10.25
CA ALA A 87 6.02 2.10 10.59
C ALA A 87 7.19 1.24 10.10
N ARG A 88 8.12 1.81 9.32
CA ARG A 88 9.27 1.08 8.79
C ARG A 88 10.17 0.61 9.95
N PRO A 89 10.49 -0.69 10.02
CA PRO A 89 11.59 -1.15 10.86
C PRO A 89 12.89 -0.47 10.39
N GLY A 90 13.66 0.05 11.35
CA GLY A 90 15.00 0.61 11.10
C GLY A 90 16.05 -0.45 10.78
#